data_AF-A0A9P1A901-F1
#
_entry.id   AF-A0A9P1A901-F1
#
_cell.length_a   1.000
_cell.length_b   1.000
_cell.length_c   1.000
_cell.angle_alpha   90.00
_cell.angle_beta   90.00
_cell.angle_gamma   90.00
#
_symmetry.space_group_name_H-M   'P 1'
#
loop_
_entity.id
_entity.type
_entity.pdbx_description
1 polymer ?
#
loop_
_entity_poly.entity_id
_entity_poly.type
_entity_poly.pdbx_seq_one_letter_code
_entity_poly.pdbx_strand_id
1 'polypeptide(L)'
;MATFASRDTSEKTEETEEKEETPTAKDVLGIVKTGPKKLDTRESSSISTLKNEFLKRKDRLEGTIKQTGTHVIGKSNLLSTRKDEKERLERESKNRLSRISENERELRREEAEQMAASKQKLREKAELYERMSDGKLVLANADDSSVEFLVDFDTKKRKRDEERAEERERRREEEGAAPQGFGRAPVPEHYHHSEEQRVYGTSHMRLSLNENKRKEEIEKLLEMSKTTDAERAKRKEMDEKREEMRRQKINKIRERHGLEPLPEPVPEPKVSLEEIPMPAPQETPEQRHARLMKSDREWDRGKGLYTTWIEKQRDDRDDDFRPPDSYFH
;
A
#
# COMPACT_ATOMS: atom_id res chain seq x y z
N MET A 1 -41.16 -31.93 11.57
CA MET A 1 -42.21 -32.07 10.53
C MET A 1 -43.00 -30.77 10.48
N ALA A 2 -42.85 -30.01 9.40
CA ALA A 2 -43.82 -29.03 8.91
C ALA A 2 -43.31 -28.56 7.53
N THR A 3 -43.85 -29.17 6.49
CA THR A 3 -43.73 -28.80 5.08
C THR A 3 -44.63 -27.60 4.80
N PHE A 4 -44.15 -26.59 4.09
CA PHE A 4 -45.04 -25.62 3.43
C PHE A 4 -44.65 -25.49 1.96
N ALA A 5 -45.70 -25.63 1.14
CA ALA A 5 -45.68 -25.92 -0.28
C ALA A 5 -45.48 -24.68 -1.15
N SER A 6 -45.02 -24.96 -2.37
CA SER A 6 -44.96 -24.08 -3.55
C SER A 6 -46.24 -23.26 -3.76
N ARG A 7 -46.05 -22.06 -4.30
CA ARG A 7 -47.07 -21.34 -5.05
C ARG A 7 -46.52 -21.03 -6.43
N ASP A 8 -47.07 -21.70 -7.43
CA ASP A 8 -46.89 -21.43 -8.84
C ASP A 8 -47.55 -20.11 -9.23
N THR A 9 -46.87 -19.31 -10.04
CA THR A 9 -47.50 -18.35 -10.94
C THR A 9 -46.85 -18.48 -12.31
N SER A 10 -47.55 -19.21 -13.17
CA SER A 10 -47.36 -19.31 -14.61
C SER A 10 -47.74 -17.99 -15.29
N GLU A 11 -46.81 -17.38 -16.03
CA GLU A 11 -47.14 -16.48 -17.14
C GLU A 11 -46.31 -16.84 -18.38
N LYS A 12 -46.97 -17.65 -19.20
CA LYS A 12 -47.00 -17.67 -20.66
C LYS A 12 -46.22 -16.55 -21.37
N THR A 13 -45.17 -16.94 -22.09
CA THR A 13 -44.79 -16.33 -23.38
C THR A 13 -44.29 -17.45 -24.29
N GLU A 14 -45.19 -17.91 -25.14
CA GLU A 14 -44.91 -18.74 -26.31
C GLU A 14 -44.44 -17.80 -27.42
N GLU A 15 -43.18 -17.88 -27.82
CA GLU A 15 -42.75 -17.50 -29.17
C GLU A 15 -41.85 -18.62 -29.70
N THR A 16 -42.50 -19.51 -30.45
CA THR A 16 -41.91 -20.44 -31.40
C THR A 16 -41.30 -19.67 -32.57
N GLU A 17 -39.97 -19.64 -32.65
CA GLU A 17 -39.27 -19.54 -33.94
C GLU A 17 -38.64 -20.90 -34.25
N GLU A 18 -39.31 -21.67 -35.12
CA GLU A 18 -38.68 -22.75 -35.87
C GLU A 18 -37.72 -22.13 -36.89
N LYS A 19 -36.42 -22.46 -36.80
CA LYS A 19 -35.45 -22.24 -37.88
C LYS A 19 -34.69 -23.53 -38.15
N GLU A 20 -35.20 -24.22 -39.16
CA GLU A 20 -34.55 -25.05 -40.17
C GLU A 20 -33.09 -25.49 -39.89
N GLU A 21 -32.93 -26.79 -39.63
CA GLU A 21 -31.65 -27.48 -39.68
C GLU A 21 -31.21 -27.66 -41.15
N THR A 22 -30.23 -26.90 -41.61
CA THR A 22 -29.53 -27.21 -42.87
C THR A 22 -28.55 -28.37 -42.68
N PRO A 23 -28.53 -29.38 -43.56
CA PRO A 23 -27.62 -30.51 -43.43
C PRO A 23 -26.17 -30.08 -43.69
N THR A 24 -25.30 -30.19 -42.68
CA THR A 24 -23.86 -29.96 -42.83
C THR A 24 -23.24 -31.05 -43.72
N ALA A 25 -22.62 -30.62 -44.82
CA ALA A 25 -21.91 -31.48 -45.77
C ALA A 25 -20.84 -32.34 -45.05
N LYS A 26 -20.87 -33.65 -45.31
CA LYS A 26 -19.87 -34.61 -44.83
C LYS A 26 -18.69 -34.63 -45.80
N ASP A 27 -17.49 -34.31 -45.32
CA ASP A 27 -16.25 -34.65 -46.01
C ASP A 27 -16.02 -36.18 -46.00
N VAL A 28 -15.29 -36.69 -46.99
CA VAL A 28 -15.02 -38.12 -47.28
C VAL A 28 -14.38 -38.91 -46.11
N LEU A 29 -14.03 -38.25 -45.00
CA LEU A 29 -13.48 -38.84 -43.77
C LEU A 29 -14.37 -38.72 -42.53
N GLY A 30 -15.62 -38.25 -42.64
CA GLY A 30 -16.61 -38.31 -41.56
C GLY A 30 -16.33 -37.42 -40.33
N ILE A 31 -15.43 -36.44 -40.43
CA ILE A 31 -15.13 -35.52 -39.32
C ILE A 31 -15.98 -34.26 -39.44
N VAL A 32 -16.94 -34.09 -38.51
CA VAL A 32 -17.74 -32.87 -38.37
C VAL A 32 -16.87 -31.76 -37.79
N LYS A 33 -16.51 -30.75 -38.58
CA LYS A 33 -15.87 -29.52 -38.09
C LYS A 33 -16.88 -28.72 -37.26
N THR A 34 -16.90 -28.91 -35.95
CA THR A 34 -17.63 -28.01 -35.05
C THR A 34 -16.76 -26.78 -34.79
N GLY A 35 -17.25 -25.58 -35.15
CA GLY A 35 -16.66 -24.30 -34.74
C GLY A 35 -16.65 -24.12 -33.21
N PRO A 36 -16.01 -23.05 -32.69
CA PRO A 36 -15.95 -22.80 -31.26
C PRO A 36 -17.36 -22.61 -30.70
N LYS A 37 -17.79 -23.55 -29.83
CA LYS A 37 -19.11 -23.52 -29.18
C LYS A 37 -19.13 -22.38 -28.17
N LYS A 38 -20.05 -21.42 -28.34
CA LYS A 38 -20.36 -20.42 -27.32
C LYS A 38 -20.86 -21.16 -26.07
N LEU A 39 -20.25 -20.88 -24.93
CA LEU A 39 -20.71 -21.38 -23.63
C LEU A 39 -21.64 -20.34 -23.05
N ASP A 40 -22.90 -20.68 -22.85
CA ASP A 40 -23.84 -19.81 -22.15
C ASP A 40 -23.55 -19.88 -20.65
N THR A 41 -22.71 -18.96 -20.17
CA THR A 41 -22.47 -18.79 -18.73
C THR A 41 -23.63 -18.00 -18.13
N ARG A 42 -24.67 -18.69 -17.69
CA ARG A 42 -25.61 -18.10 -16.72
C ARG A 42 -24.87 -17.88 -15.39
N GLU A 43 -25.16 -16.76 -14.74
CA GLU A 43 -24.50 -16.21 -13.53
C GLU A 43 -24.54 -17.10 -12.28
N SER A 44 -25.09 -18.32 -12.37
CA SER A 44 -25.18 -19.28 -11.27
C SER A 44 -24.98 -20.74 -11.71
N SER A 45 -24.11 -20.99 -12.69
CA SER A 45 -23.57 -22.35 -12.84
C SER A 45 -22.68 -22.69 -11.62
N SER A 46 -23.33 -23.20 -10.58
CA SER A 46 -22.72 -23.66 -9.33
C SER A 46 -21.48 -24.51 -9.62
N ILE A 47 -20.40 -24.30 -8.88
CA ILE A 47 -19.14 -25.07 -8.96
C ILE A 47 -19.38 -26.58 -9.06
N SER A 48 -20.43 -27.08 -8.40
CA SER A 48 -20.85 -28.49 -8.47
C SER A 48 -21.31 -28.90 -9.87
N THR A 49 -22.05 -28.05 -10.57
CA THR A 49 -22.49 -28.27 -11.96
C THR A 49 -21.29 -28.28 -12.91
N LEU A 50 -20.37 -27.32 -12.77
CA LEU A 50 -19.14 -27.28 -13.58
C LEU A 50 -18.24 -28.48 -13.30
N LYS A 51 -18.11 -28.91 -12.05
CA LYS A 51 -17.35 -30.10 -11.66
C LYS A 51 -17.97 -31.38 -12.25
N ASN A 52 -19.30 -31.47 -12.24
CA ASN A 52 -20.03 -32.59 -12.83
C ASN A 52 -19.92 -32.61 -14.37
N GLU A 53 -19.98 -31.45 -15.03
CA GLU A 53 -19.73 -31.33 -16.46
C GLU A 53 -18.29 -31.66 -16.82
N PHE A 54 -17.33 -31.24 -16.01
CA PHE A 54 -15.92 -31.59 -16.18
C PHE A 54 -15.70 -33.10 -16.06
N LEU A 55 -16.30 -33.75 -15.06
CA LEU A 55 -16.20 -35.20 -14.87
C LEU A 55 -16.82 -35.95 -16.06
N LYS A 56 -18.04 -35.57 -16.48
CA LYS A 56 -18.71 -36.12 -17.68
C LYS A 56 -17.87 -35.93 -18.95
N ARG A 57 -17.15 -34.82 -19.07
CA ARG A 57 -16.29 -34.54 -20.22
C ARG A 57 -14.98 -35.32 -20.17
N LYS A 58 -14.41 -35.52 -18.99
CA LYS A 58 -13.25 -36.40 -18.77
C LYS A 58 -13.60 -37.84 -19.15
N ASP A 59 -14.74 -38.35 -18.69
CA ASP A 59 -15.17 -39.72 -18.99
C ASP A 59 -15.47 -39.91 -20.49
N ARG A 60 -16.06 -38.90 -21.15
CA ARG A 60 -16.23 -38.90 -22.61
C ARG A 60 -14.90 -38.93 -23.34
N LEU A 61 -13.92 -38.13 -22.90
CA LEU A 61 -12.58 -38.13 -23.49
C LEU A 61 -11.88 -39.47 -23.27
N GLU A 62 -11.90 -40.01 -22.06
CA GLU A 62 -11.33 -41.34 -21.76
C GLU A 62 -12.04 -42.46 -22.56
N GLY A 63 -13.35 -42.36 -22.74
CA GLY A 63 -14.12 -43.26 -23.59
C GLY A 63 -13.72 -43.17 -25.07
N THR A 64 -13.58 -41.94 -25.60
CA THR A 64 -13.12 -41.72 -26.98
C THR A 64 -11.67 -42.18 -27.19
N ILE A 65 -10.78 -41.96 -26.22
CA ILE A 65 -9.38 -42.41 -26.25
C ILE A 65 -9.28 -43.94 -26.26
N LYS A 66 -10.21 -44.65 -25.59
CA LYS A 66 -10.28 -46.12 -25.62
C LYS A 66 -10.86 -46.67 -26.92
N GLN A 67 -11.75 -45.93 -27.59
CA GLN A 67 -12.39 -46.35 -28.84
C GLN A 67 -11.52 -46.05 -30.08
N THR A 68 -10.78 -44.95 -30.08
CA THR A 68 -9.77 -44.67 -31.11
C THR A 68 -8.48 -45.34 -30.65
N GLY A 69 -8.28 -46.62 -31.01
CA GLY A 69 -7.06 -47.39 -30.80
C GLY A 69 -5.84 -46.85 -31.57
N THR A 70 -5.66 -45.54 -31.58
CA THR A 70 -4.63 -44.78 -32.30
C THR A 70 -4.04 -43.72 -31.38
N HIS A 71 -3.64 -44.12 -30.16
CA HIS A 71 -2.58 -43.41 -29.47
C HIS A 71 -1.35 -44.32 -29.40
N VAL A 72 -0.37 -43.99 -30.23
CA VAL A 72 1.00 -44.48 -30.12
C VAL A 72 1.51 -44.07 -28.74
N ILE A 73 1.39 -44.98 -27.79
CA ILE A 73 2.06 -44.89 -26.50
C ILE A 73 3.51 -45.29 -26.74
N GLY A 74 4.37 -44.27 -26.84
CA GLY A 74 5.67 -44.32 -26.19
C GLY A 74 6.80 -45.11 -26.84
N LYS A 75 6.87 -45.21 -28.18
CA LYS A 75 8.13 -45.59 -28.86
C LYS A 75 8.30 -44.83 -30.18
N SER A 76 8.74 -43.57 -30.11
CA SER A 76 9.29 -42.87 -31.29
C SER A 76 10.74 -42.47 -31.03
N ASN A 77 11.59 -42.85 -31.98
CA ASN A 77 13.01 -42.59 -32.17
C ASN A 77 13.73 -41.65 -31.18
N LEU A 78 14.70 -42.23 -30.47
CA LEU A 78 15.40 -41.63 -29.33
C LEU A 78 16.52 -40.62 -29.67
N LEU A 79 16.83 -40.29 -30.93
CA LEU A 79 18.14 -39.66 -31.20
C LEU A 79 18.21 -38.32 -31.97
N SER A 80 17.12 -37.66 -32.39
CA SER A 80 17.29 -36.31 -32.97
C SER A 80 16.15 -35.29 -32.87
N THR A 81 14.95 -35.62 -32.38
CA THR A 81 13.83 -34.67 -32.36
C THR A 81 13.63 -33.90 -31.05
N ARG A 82 14.35 -34.24 -29.97
CA ARG A 82 14.15 -33.61 -28.65
C ARG A 82 14.41 -32.10 -28.62
N LYS A 83 15.35 -31.60 -29.43
CA LYS A 83 15.69 -30.17 -29.45
C LYS A 83 14.63 -29.36 -30.21
N ASP A 84 14.22 -29.84 -31.37
CA ASP A 84 13.23 -29.17 -32.22
C ASP A 84 11.81 -29.25 -31.64
N GLU A 85 11.47 -30.38 -30.99
CA GLU A 85 10.22 -30.53 -30.24
C GLU A 85 10.19 -29.61 -29.01
N LYS A 86 11.31 -29.48 -28.30
CA LYS A 86 11.43 -28.54 -27.19
C LYS A 86 11.27 -27.10 -27.66
N GLU A 87 11.90 -26.73 -28.77
CA GLU A 87 11.77 -25.39 -29.34
C GLU A 87 10.34 -25.12 -29.82
N ARG A 88 9.66 -26.12 -30.40
CA ARG A 88 8.24 -26.02 -30.76
C ARG A 88 7.35 -25.81 -29.53
N LEU A 89 7.57 -26.55 -28.44
CA LEU A 89 6.85 -26.37 -27.17
C LEU A 89 7.14 -24.99 -26.54
N GLU A 90 8.36 -24.49 -26.66
CA GLU A 90 8.73 -23.13 -26.22
C GLU A 90 8.04 -22.05 -27.07
N ARG A 91 7.92 -22.23 -28.39
CA ARG A 91 7.14 -21.31 -29.24
C ARG A 91 5.65 -21.38 -28.94
N GLU A 92 5.09 -22.56 -28.73
CA GLU A 92 3.68 -22.75 -28.37
C GLU A 92 3.37 -22.16 -26.99
N SER A 93 4.24 -22.32 -26.00
CA SER A 93 4.09 -21.72 -24.68
C SER A 93 4.22 -20.19 -24.70
N LYS A 94 5.15 -19.64 -25.49
CA LYS A 94 5.25 -18.18 -25.74
C LYS A 94 3.97 -17.64 -26.38
N ASN A 95 3.44 -18.32 -27.39
CA ASN A 95 2.18 -17.91 -28.03
C ASN A 95 0.99 -17.99 -27.08
N ARG A 96 0.93 -19.00 -26.21
CA ARG A 96 -0.07 -19.09 -25.14
C ARG A 96 0.08 -17.95 -24.14
N LEU A 97 1.31 -17.63 -23.75
CA LEU A 97 1.59 -16.53 -22.83
C LEU A 97 1.19 -15.17 -23.43
N SER A 98 1.46 -14.94 -24.72
CA SER A 98 1.00 -13.73 -25.42
C SER A 98 -0.52 -13.62 -25.43
N ARG A 99 -1.23 -14.72 -25.75
CA ARG A 99 -2.71 -14.74 -25.71
C ARG A 99 -3.27 -14.49 -24.30
N ILE A 100 -2.65 -15.08 -23.28
CA ILE A 100 -3.04 -14.84 -21.88
C ILE A 100 -2.80 -13.38 -21.52
N SER A 101 -1.66 -12.81 -21.93
CA SER A 101 -1.34 -11.41 -21.66
C SER A 101 -2.27 -10.44 -22.38
N GLU A 102 -2.70 -10.76 -23.61
CA GLU A 102 -3.69 -9.97 -24.36
C GLU A 102 -5.06 -10.04 -23.68
N ASN A 103 -5.52 -11.24 -23.34
CA ASN A 103 -6.80 -11.43 -22.62
C ASN A 103 -6.78 -10.77 -21.23
N GLU A 104 -5.68 -10.84 -20.49
CA GLU A 104 -5.55 -10.17 -19.19
C GLU A 104 -5.58 -8.64 -19.34
N ARG A 105 -5.01 -8.12 -20.43
CA ARG A 105 -5.07 -6.69 -20.74
C ARG A 105 -6.49 -6.25 -21.12
N GLU A 106 -7.22 -7.05 -21.87
CA GLU A 106 -8.63 -6.80 -22.22
C GLU A 106 -9.51 -6.83 -20.98
N LEU A 107 -9.36 -7.83 -20.12
CA LEU A 107 -10.11 -7.95 -18.88
C LEU A 107 -9.85 -6.76 -17.93
N ARG A 108 -8.59 -6.31 -17.81
CA ARG A 108 -8.28 -5.08 -17.05
C ARG A 108 -8.88 -3.81 -17.67
N ARG A 109 -9.04 -3.75 -19.00
CA ARG A 109 -9.69 -2.61 -19.67
C ARG A 109 -11.18 -2.61 -19.39
N GLU A 110 -11.84 -3.75 -19.51
CA GLU A 110 -13.26 -3.90 -19.18
C GLU A 110 -13.53 -3.55 -17.71
N GLU A 111 -12.71 -4.05 -16.78
CA GLU A 111 -12.80 -3.67 -15.36
C GLU A 111 -12.60 -2.16 -15.15
N ALA A 112 -11.63 -1.55 -15.85
CA ALA A 112 -11.40 -0.11 -15.75
C ALA A 112 -12.57 0.71 -16.30
N GLU A 113 -13.19 0.28 -17.39
CA GLU A 113 -14.38 0.90 -17.99
C GLU A 113 -15.59 0.78 -17.06
N GLN A 114 -15.80 -0.39 -16.45
CA GLN A 114 -16.84 -0.58 -15.42
C GLN A 114 -16.64 0.34 -14.22
N MET A 115 -15.39 0.45 -13.75
CA MET A 115 -15.04 1.36 -12.65
C MET A 115 -15.20 2.82 -13.05
N ALA A 116 -14.90 3.19 -14.29
CA ALA A 116 -15.11 4.54 -14.81
C ALA A 116 -16.60 4.89 -14.90
N ALA A 117 -17.43 3.97 -15.40
CA ALA A 117 -18.88 4.14 -15.46
C ALA A 117 -19.49 4.27 -14.04
N SER A 118 -19.03 3.46 -13.08
CA SER A 118 -19.42 3.58 -11.68
C SER A 118 -19.03 4.94 -11.10
N LYS A 119 -17.82 5.42 -11.37
CA LYS A 119 -17.35 6.75 -10.97
C LYS A 119 -18.18 7.87 -11.60
N GLN A 120 -18.55 7.75 -12.87
CA GLN A 120 -19.41 8.73 -13.55
C GLN A 120 -20.80 8.79 -12.89
N LYS A 121 -21.43 7.64 -12.65
CA LYS A 121 -22.72 7.58 -11.92
C LYS A 121 -22.63 8.22 -10.53
N LEU A 122 -21.53 7.98 -9.81
CA LEU A 122 -21.30 8.61 -8.50
C LEU A 122 -21.10 10.13 -8.60
N ARG A 123 -20.39 10.60 -9.64
CA ARG A 123 -20.21 12.03 -9.92
C ARG A 123 -21.53 12.70 -10.27
N GLU A 124 -22.30 12.13 -11.19
CA GLU A 124 -23.64 12.62 -11.55
C GLU A 124 -24.57 12.66 -10.34
N LYS A 125 -24.53 11.63 -9.49
CA LYS A 125 -25.29 11.61 -8.24
C LYS A 125 -24.84 12.72 -7.28
N ALA A 126 -23.52 12.94 -7.14
CA ALA A 126 -22.97 14.01 -6.31
C ALA A 126 -23.35 15.39 -6.84
N GLU A 127 -23.25 15.62 -8.15
CA GLU A 127 -23.69 16.85 -8.81
C GLU A 127 -25.19 17.08 -8.62
N LEU A 128 -26.01 16.03 -8.68
CA LEU A 128 -27.44 16.12 -8.41
C LEU A 128 -27.69 16.57 -6.95
N TYR A 129 -26.99 15.98 -5.98
CA TYR A 129 -27.09 16.41 -4.58
C TYR A 129 -26.62 17.85 -4.37
N GLU A 130 -25.56 18.28 -5.05
CA GLU A 130 -25.08 19.67 -5.01
C GLU A 130 -26.14 20.62 -5.56
N ARG A 131 -26.72 20.32 -6.72
CA ARG A 131 -27.79 21.11 -7.34
C ARG A 131 -29.06 21.17 -6.48
N MET A 132 -29.43 20.05 -5.83
CA MET A 132 -30.54 20.03 -4.85
C MET A 132 -30.21 20.87 -3.61
N SER A 133 -28.97 20.80 -3.12
CA SER A 133 -28.53 21.58 -1.96
C SER A 133 -28.43 23.09 -2.23
N ASP A 134 -28.18 23.46 -3.48
CA ASP A 134 -28.17 24.84 -3.94
C ASP A 134 -29.59 25.42 -4.10
N GLY A 135 -30.61 24.56 -4.15
CA GLY A 135 -32.01 24.93 -4.43
C GLY A 135 -32.27 25.24 -5.91
N LYS A 136 -31.36 24.85 -6.82
CA LYS A 136 -31.49 25.14 -8.26
C LYS A 136 -32.37 24.13 -9.00
N LEU A 137 -32.60 22.95 -8.42
CA LEU A 137 -33.26 21.85 -9.09
C LEU A 137 -34.55 21.50 -8.37
N VAL A 138 -35.67 21.96 -8.93
CA VAL A 138 -37.01 21.47 -8.57
C VAL A 138 -37.21 20.19 -9.39
N LEU A 139 -37.05 19.03 -8.75
CA LEU A 139 -37.49 17.79 -9.37
C LEU A 139 -39.02 17.85 -9.43
N ALA A 140 -39.54 18.01 -10.63
CA ALA A 140 -40.95 17.86 -10.94
C ALA A 140 -41.21 16.37 -11.23
N ASN A 141 -42.25 15.81 -10.62
CA ASN A 141 -42.79 14.53 -11.09
C ASN A 141 -43.35 14.72 -12.51
N ALA A 142 -43.73 13.63 -13.19
CA ALA A 142 -44.38 13.70 -14.51
C ALA A 142 -45.65 14.59 -14.53
N ASP A 143 -46.20 14.88 -13.34
CA ASP A 143 -47.38 15.71 -13.13
C ASP A 143 -47.05 17.15 -12.64
N ASP A 144 -45.82 17.64 -12.86
CA ASP A 144 -45.34 18.98 -12.46
C ASP A 144 -45.46 19.33 -10.97
N SER A 145 -45.76 18.34 -10.11
CA SER A 145 -45.75 18.48 -8.67
C SER A 145 -44.32 18.49 -8.13
N SER A 146 -44.06 19.40 -7.19
CA SER A 146 -42.80 19.45 -6.45
C SER A 146 -42.61 18.15 -5.67
N VAL A 147 -41.48 17.48 -5.86
CA VAL A 147 -41.11 16.33 -5.02
C VAL A 147 -40.85 16.80 -3.59
N GLU A 148 -41.67 16.36 -2.65
CA GLU A 148 -41.44 16.59 -1.22
C GLU A 148 -40.28 15.69 -0.75
N PHE A 149 -39.20 16.31 -0.29
CA PHE A 149 -38.07 15.59 0.31
C PHE A 149 -38.23 15.50 1.81
N LEU A 150 -37.80 14.39 2.41
CA LEU A 150 -37.72 14.25 3.87
C LEU A 150 -36.76 15.26 4.53
N VAL A 151 -35.85 15.85 3.73
CA VAL A 151 -34.87 16.83 4.17
C VAL A 151 -35.17 18.17 3.49
N ASP A 152 -35.44 19.19 4.30
CA ASP A 152 -35.59 20.56 3.82
C ASP A 152 -34.21 21.14 3.43
N PHE A 153 -33.90 21.12 2.14
CA PHE A 153 -32.62 21.62 1.64
C PHE A 153 -32.44 23.13 1.90
N ASP A 154 -33.51 23.90 1.88
CA ASP A 154 -33.47 25.35 2.13
C ASP A 154 -33.13 25.71 3.57
N THR A 155 -33.67 24.98 4.56
CA THR A 155 -33.33 25.20 5.97
C THR A 155 -31.88 24.79 6.24
N LYS A 156 -31.42 23.71 5.61
CA LYS A 156 -30.03 23.25 5.69
C LYS A 156 -29.05 24.20 5.01
N LYS A 157 -29.43 24.80 3.88
CA LYS A 157 -28.65 25.83 3.19
C LYS A 157 -28.48 27.07 4.06
N ARG A 158 -29.58 27.56 4.66
CA ARG A 158 -29.53 28.71 5.58
C ARG A 158 -28.59 28.47 6.76
N LYS A 159 -28.69 27.32 7.42
CA LYS A 159 -27.77 26.96 8.53
C LYS A 159 -26.31 26.90 8.08
N ARG A 160 -26.02 26.36 6.91
CA ARG A 160 -24.65 26.28 6.38
C ARG A 160 -24.11 27.66 5.99
N ASP A 161 -24.95 28.53 5.42
CA ASP A 161 -24.55 29.89 5.08
C ASP A 161 -24.32 30.74 6.33
N GLU A 162 -25.10 30.51 7.39
CA GLU A 162 -24.91 31.09 8.74
C GLU A 162 -23.60 30.60 9.37
N GLU A 163 -23.36 29.28 9.41
CA GLU A 163 -22.11 28.69 9.91
C GLU A 163 -20.88 29.20 9.12
N ARG A 164 -20.97 29.32 7.80
CA ARG A 164 -19.90 29.87 6.96
C ARG A 164 -19.71 31.37 7.22
N ALA A 165 -20.77 32.11 7.54
CA ALA A 165 -20.67 33.52 7.92
C ALA A 165 -20.02 33.65 9.30
N GLU A 166 -20.42 32.83 10.27
CA GLU A 166 -19.81 32.75 11.61
C GLU A 166 -18.32 32.37 11.54
N GLU A 167 -17.94 31.41 10.69
CA GLU A 167 -16.53 31.06 10.48
C GLU A 167 -15.74 32.22 9.86
N ARG A 168 -16.32 32.94 8.90
CA ARG A 168 -15.69 34.13 8.33
C ARG A 168 -15.56 35.26 9.34
N GLU A 169 -16.58 35.48 10.17
CA GLU A 169 -16.54 36.48 11.23
C GLU A 169 -15.54 36.09 12.32
N ARG A 170 -15.49 34.82 12.73
CA ARG A 170 -14.46 34.29 13.63
C ARG A 170 -13.06 34.46 13.05
N ARG A 171 -12.87 34.14 11.77
CA ARG A 171 -11.58 34.36 11.09
C ARG A 171 -11.22 35.84 11.01
N ARG A 172 -12.20 36.72 10.76
CA ARG A 172 -12.01 38.17 10.74
C ARG A 172 -11.69 38.72 12.12
N GLU A 173 -12.32 38.17 13.16
CA GLU A 173 -12.05 38.47 14.56
C GLU A 173 -10.67 37.97 14.97
N GLU A 174 -10.24 36.79 14.52
CA GLU A 174 -8.88 36.28 14.71
C GLU A 174 -7.83 37.12 13.95
N GLU A 175 -8.14 37.56 12.72
CA GLU A 175 -7.28 38.46 11.93
C GLU A 175 -7.27 39.89 12.50
N GLY A 176 -8.35 40.34 13.15
CA GLY A 176 -8.48 41.65 13.80
C GLY A 176 -7.96 41.69 15.24
N ALA A 177 -7.98 40.57 15.95
CA ALA A 177 -7.41 40.39 17.28
C ALA A 177 -5.90 40.12 17.25
N ALA A 178 -5.33 39.87 16.06
CA ALA A 178 -3.89 39.84 15.86
C ALA A 178 -3.32 41.26 16.10
N PRO A 179 -2.45 41.46 17.12
CA PRO A 179 -1.85 42.77 17.38
C PRO A 179 -1.07 43.23 16.15
N GLN A 180 -1.50 44.33 15.55
CA GLN A 180 -0.84 44.93 14.40
C GLN A 180 0.53 45.49 14.81
N GLY A 181 1.57 44.65 14.82
CA GLY A 181 2.93 45.11 15.11
C GLY A 181 3.97 44.06 15.48
N PHE A 182 3.60 42.84 15.87
CA PHE A 182 4.58 41.78 16.15
C PHE A 182 4.19 40.51 15.40
N GLY A 183 5.13 39.99 14.60
CA GLY A 183 4.90 38.87 13.69
C GLY A 183 4.14 37.73 14.35
N ARG A 184 3.18 37.17 13.60
CA ARG A 184 2.36 35.98 13.91
C ARG A 184 2.84 35.24 15.16
N ALA A 185 2.22 35.50 16.30
CA ALA A 185 2.33 34.58 17.41
C ALA A 185 1.75 33.23 16.95
N PRO A 186 2.44 32.10 17.13
CA PRO A 186 1.91 30.80 16.77
C PRO A 186 0.61 30.59 17.57
N VAL A 187 -0.45 30.19 16.86
CA VAL A 187 -1.73 29.82 17.45
C VAL A 187 -1.45 28.77 18.53
N PRO A 188 -1.96 28.91 19.77
CA PRO A 188 -1.84 27.87 20.77
C PRO A 188 -2.44 26.57 20.23
N GLU A 189 -1.57 25.63 19.85
CA GLU A 189 -1.96 24.31 19.42
C GLU A 189 -2.69 23.64 20.60
N HIS A 190 -3.98 23.36 20.43
CA HIS A 190 -4.76 22.70 21.45
C HIS A 190 -4.20 21.28 21.62
N TYR A 191 -3.73 20.96 22.82
CA TYR A 191 -3.15 19.66 23.13
C TYR A 191 -4.15 18.53 22.82
N HIS A 192 -3.89 17.77 21.76
CA HIS A 192 -4.64 16.56 21.46
C HIS A 192 -3.83 15.35 21.91
N HIS A 193 -4.30 14.70 22.98
CA HIS A 193 -3.66 13.54 23.62
C HIS A 193 -3.40 12.32 22.70
N SER A 194 -3.98 12.28 21.49
CA SER A 194 -3.72 11.23 20.49
C SER A 194 -2.78 11.65 19.37
N GLU A 195 -2.50 12.94 19.22
CA GLU A 195 -1.69 13.49 18.13
C GLU A 195 -0.18 13.36 18.42
N GLU A 196 0.18 13.23 19.70
CA GLU A 196 1.57 13.07 20.15
C GLU A 196 2.25 11.80 19.62
N GLN A 197 1.50 10.74 19.30
CA GLN A 197 2.10 9.47 18.91
C GLN A 197 2.74 9.50 17.51
N ARG A 198 2.20 10.29 16.59
CA ARG A 198 2.81 10.47 15.25
C ARG A 198 3.96 11.46 15.28
N VAL A 199 3.83 12.52 16.08
CA VAL A 199 4.80 13.63 16.11
C VAL A 199 6.00 13.29 16.99
N TYR A 200 5.78 12.72 18.17
CA TYR A 200 6.82 12.48 19.17
C TYR A 200 7.20 10.99 19.33
N GLY A 201 6.56 10.11 18.58
CA GLY A 201 6.89 8.69 18.53
C GLY A 201 6.56 7.92 19.81
N THR A 202 7.20 6.75 19.96
CA THR A 202 6.90 5.80 21.04
C THR A 202 7.35 6.27 22.43
N SER A 203 8.28 7.23 22.51
CA SER A 203 8.78 7.76 23.78
C SER A 203 7.77 8.63 24.54
N HIS A 204 6.73 9.10 23.86
CA HIS A 204 5.69 9.96 24.43
C HIS A 204 4.37 9.19 24.69
N MET A 205 4.38 7.87 24.54
CA MET A 205 3.25 7.05 24.97
C MET A 205 3.21 6.99 26.50
N ARG A 206 2.16 7.59 27.07
CA ARG A 206 1.87 7.44 28.50
C ARG A 206 1.29 6.06 28.75
N LEU A 207 2.00 5.26 29.56
CA LEU A 207 1.47 4.00 30.07
C LEU A 207 0.37 4.27 31.10
N SER A 208 -0.53 3.31 31.26
CA SER A 208 -1.60 3.37 32.24
C SER A 208 -1.06 3.57 33.67
N LEU A 209 -1.88 4.22 34.52
CA LEU A 209 -1.53 4.49 35.92
C LEU A 209 -1.65 3.22 36.80
N ASN A 210 -2.47 2.25 36.39
CA ASN A 210 -2.63 0.99 37.09
C ASN A 210 -1.44 0.06 36.79
N GLU A 211 -0.78 -0.45 37.83
CA GLU A 211 0.44 -1.26 37.67
C GLU A 211 0.23 -2.53 36.83
N ASN A 212 -0.90 -3.22 37.00
CA ASN A 212 -1.18 -4.44 36.24
C ASN A 212 -1.37 -4.15 34.75
N LYS A 213 -2.18 -3.15 34.42
CA LYS A 213 -2.39 -2.70 33.03
C LYS A 213 -1.09 -2.18 32.42
N ARG A 214 -0.26 -1.48 33.21
CA ARG A 214 1.04 -0.99 32.78
C ARG A 214 1.98 -2.14 32.42
N LYS A 215 2.02 -3.21 33.23
CA LYS A 215 2.83 -4.41 32.94
C LYS A 215 2.39 -5.08 31.65
N GLU A 216 1.09 -5.25 31.44
CA GLU A 216 0.53 -5.82 30.20
C GLU A 216 0.87 -4.96 28.97
N GLU A 217 0.77 -3.63 29.09
CA GLU A 217 1.15 -2.70 28.02
C GLU A 217 2.66 -2.78 27.70
N ILE A 218 3.52 -2.87 28.72
CA ILE A 218 4.97 -3.03 28.55
C ILE A 218 5.29 -4.38 27.89
N GLU A 219 4.67 -5.47 28.36
CA GLU A 219 4.88 -6.81 27.79
C GLU A 219 4.49 -6.84 26.31
N LYS A 220 3.33 -6.26 25.97
CA LYS A 220 2.91 -6.10 24.57
C LYS A 220 3.91 -5.31 23.73
N LEU A 221 4.48 -4.22 24.27
CA LEU A 221 5.50 -3.44 23.57
C LEU A 221 6.79 -4.25 23.36
N LEU A 222 7.21 -5.04 24.35
CA LEU A 222 8.37 -5.92 24.25
C LEU A 222 8.15 -7.03 23.22
N GLU A 223 6.96 -7.62 23.15
CA GLU A 223 6.60 -8.59 22.12
C GLU A 223 6.68 -7.97 20.72
N MET A 224 6.12 -6.76 20.53
CA MET A 224 6.20 -6.02 19.27
C MET A 224 7.65 -5.69 18.87
N SER A 225 8.53 -5.42 19.84
CA SER A 225 9.96 -5.24 19.57
C SER A 225 10.59 -6.55 19.09
N LYS A 226 10.33 -7.66 19.77
CA LYS A 226 10.87 -8.98 19.39
C LYS A 226 10.41 -9.42 18.00
N THR A 227 9.15 -9.16 17.64
CA THR A 227 8.65 -9.46 16.28
C THR A 227 9.34 -8.60 15.23
N THR A 228 9.51 -7.30 15.50
CA THR A 228 10.22 -6.37 14.60
C THR A 228 11.68 -6.77 14.40
N ASP A 229 12.36 -7.17 15.47
CA ASP A 229 13.75 -7.62 15.41
C ASP A 229 13.88 -8.94 14.65
N ALA A 230 12.95 -9.88 14.83
CA ALA A 230 12.89 -11.11 14.05
C ALA A 230 12.63 -10.85 12.56
N GLU A 231 11.76 -9.91 12.21
CA GLU A 231 11.53 -9.49 10.83
C GLU A 231 12.75 -8.80 10.22
N ARG A 232 13.43 -7.94 10.99
CA ARG A 232 14.67 -7.28 10.56
C ARG A 232 15.78 -8.30 10.32
N ALA A 233 15.93 -9.29 11.20
CA ALA A 233 16.87 -10.40 11.02
C ALA A 233 16.56 -11.21 9.75
N LYS A 234 15.28 -11.58 9.53
CA LYS A 234 14.85 -12.28 8.31
C LYS A 234 15.12 -11.47 7.04
N ARG A 235 14.86 -10.15 7.05
CA ARG A 235 15.18 -9.28 5.90
C ARG A 235 16.68 -9.25 5.64
N LYS A 236 17.50 -9.11 6.69
CA LYS A 236 18.95 -9.15 6.60
C LYS A 236 19.45 -10.46 5.99
N GLU A 237 18.97 -11.61 6.47
CA GLU A 237 19.32 -12.92 5.90
C GLU A 237 18.91 -13.06 4.43
N MET A 238 17.73 -12.53 4.06
CA MET A 238 17.26 -12.57 2.67
C MET A 238 18.11 -11.68 1.75
N ASP A 239 18.56 -10.53 2.24
CA ASP A 239 19.45 -9.63 1.51
C ASP A 239 20.87 -10.21 1.41
N GLU A 240 21.40 -10.82 2.48
CA GLU A 240 22.67 -11.58 2.45
C GLU A 240 22.62 -12.71 1.40
N LYS A 241 21.56 -13.51 1.37
CA LYS A 241 21.36 -14.55 0.32
C LYS A 241 21.27 -13.97 -1.09
N ARG A 242 20.63 -12.82 -1.27
CA ARG A 242 20.57 -12.14 -2.58
C ARG A 242 21.94 -11.66 -3.03
N GLU A 243 22.74 -11.14 -2.10
CA GLU A 243 24.11 -10.72 -2.35
C GLU A 243 25.04 -11.89 -2.66
N GLU A 244 24.93 -13.00 -1.94
CA GLU A 244 25.64 -14.25 -2.23
C GLU A 244 25.31 -14.74 -3.64
N MET A 245 24.03 -14.81 -4.00
CA MET A 245 23.60 -15.23 -5.34
C MET A 245 24.07 -14.27 -6.44
N ARG A 246 24.04 -12.95 -6.17
CA ARG A 246 24.57 -11.93 -7.09
C ARG A 246 26.08 -12.12 -7.27
N ARG A 247 26.81 -12.35 -6.17
CA ARG A 247 28.27 -12.57 -6.17
C ARG A 247 28.65 -13.87 -6.89
N GLN A 248 27.93 -14.96 -6.66
CA GLN A 248 28.12 -16.22 -7.40
C GLN A 248 27.93 -16.03 -8.91
N LYS A 249 26.95 -15.21 -9.34
CA LYS A 249 26.77 -14.86 -10.76
C LYS A 249 27.96 -14.07 -11.30
N ILE A 250 28.49 -13.11 -10.53
CA ILE A 250 29.67 -12.32 -10.93
C ILE A 250 30.91 -13.22 -11.01
N ASN A 251 31.13 -14.11 -10.04
CA ASN A 251 32.26 -15.04 -10.05
C ASN A 251 32.20 -15.98 -11.27
N LYS A 252 31.02 -16.52 -11.62
CA LYS A 252 30.85 -17.32 -12.84
C LYS A 252 31.16 -16.54 -14.12
N ILE A 253 30.87 -15.24 -14.17
CA ILE A 253 31.23 -14.38 -15.30
C ILE A 253 32.74 -14.16 -15.33
N ARG A 254 33.37 -13.89 -14.18
CA ARG A 254 34.83 -13.72 -14.08
C ARG A 254 35.60 -14.97 -14.48
N GLU A 255 35.16 -16.15 -14.05
CA GLU A 255 35.73 -17.44 -14.45
C GLU A 255 35.68 -17.63 -15.97
N ARG A 256 34.56 -17.26 -16.62
CA ARG A 256 34.43 -17.32 -18.09
C ARG A 256 35.39 -16.36 -18.79
N HIS A 257 35.75 -15.26 -18.14
CA HIS A 257 36.69 -14.27 -18.65
C HIS A 257 38.14 -14.51 -18.17
N GLY A 258 38.42 -15.63 -17.49
CA GLY A 258 39.76 -15.98 -17.01
C GLY A 258 40.29 -15.10 -15.87
N LEU A 259 39.42 -14.39 -15.15
CA LEU A 259 39.78 -13.59 -13.97
C LEU A 259 39.54 -14.36 -12.68
N GLU A 260 40.34 -14.06 -11.65
CA GLU A 260 40.17 -14.62 -10.32
C GLU A 260 38.83 -14.19 -9.67
N PRO A 261 38.21 -15.08 -8.87
CA PRO A 261 36.97 -14.78 -8.17
C PRO A 261 37.16 -13.62 -7.18
N LEU A 262 36.08 -12.87 -6.90
CA LEU A 262 36.15 -11.80 -5.89
C LEU A 262 36.53 -12.37 -4.51
N PRO A 263 37.45 -11.72 -3.77
CA PRO A 263 37.75 -12.10 -2.39
C PRO A 263 36.49 -12.01 -1.52
N GLU A 264 36.43 -12.81 -0.45
CA GLU A 264 35.32 -12.75 0.51
C GLU A 264 35.25 -11.38 1.18
N PRO A 265 34.04 -10.84 1.39
CA PRO A 265 33.89 -9.59 2.13
C PRO A 265 34.48 -9.81 3.52
N VAL A 266 35.48 -9.00 3.86
CA VAL A 266 36.04 -8.97 5.22
C VAL A 266 34.88 -8.60 6.13
N PRO A 267 34.55 -9.40 7.17
CA PRO A 267 33.48 -9.05 8.08
C PRO A 267 33.80 -7.69 8.69
N GLU A 268 32.88 -6.74 8.56
CA GLU A 268 33.01 -5.46 9.23
C GLU A 268 33.30 -5.71 10.72
N PRO A 269 34.27 -4.98 11.32
CA PRO A 269 34.57 -5.15 12.73
C PRO A 269 33.28 -4.92 13.52
N LYS A 270 32.81 -5.95 14.23
CA LYS A 270 31.65 -5.85 15.11
C LYS A 270 32.04 -4.89 16.24
N VAL A 271 31.67 -3.62 16.11
CA VAL A 271 31.88 -2.63 17.14
C VAL A 271 31.02 -3.02 18.34
N SER A 272 31.64 -3.44 19.42
CA SER A 272 30.96 -3.75 20.68
C SER A 272 30.43 -2.45 21.28
N LEU A 273 29.11 -2.26 21.22
CA LEU A 273 28.45 -1.05 21.73
C LEU A 273 28.59 -0.86 23.25
N GLU A 274 29.00 -1.91 23.97
CA GLU A 274 29.28 -1.89 25.42
C GLU A 274 30.57 -1.14 25.77
N GLU A 275 31.44 -0.87 24.78
CA GLU A 275 32.73 -0.20 24.97
C GLU A 275 32.63 1.31 24.70
N ILE A 276 31.44 1.82 24.33
CA ILE A 276 31.19 3.25 24.20
C ILE A 276 31.16 3.83 25.63
N PRO A 277 32.12 4.67 26.03
CA PRO A 277 32.14 5.24 27.37
C PRO A 277 30.87 6.07 27.57
N MET A 278 30.20 5.85 28.71
CA MET A 278 29.09 6.71 29.11
C MET A 278 29.53 8.18 29.12
N PRO A 279 28.64 9.14 28.79
CA PRO A 279 28.97 10.56 28.87
C PRO A 279 29.49 10.87 30.28
N ALA A 280 30.73 11.37 30.34
CA ALA A 280 31.34 11.74 31.60
C ALA A 280 30.47 12.81 32.32
N PRO A 281 30.45 12.82 33.68
CA PRO A 281 29.81 13.88 34.43
C PRO A 281 30.38 15.25 34.03
N GLN A 282 29.53 16.29 34.04
CA GLN A 282 29.83 17.62 33.50
C GLN A 282 31.25 18.09 33.85
N GLU A 283 32.05 18.35 32.82
CA GLU A 283 33.41 18.88 32.95
C GLU A 283 33.36 20.18 33.78
N THR A 284 34.24 20.30 34.78
CA THR A 284 34.37 21.55 35.55
C THR A 284 34.79 22.70 34.62
N PRO A 285 34.42 23.96 34.91
CA PRO A 285 34.76 25.11 34.07
C PRO A 285 36.25 25.21 33.74
N GLU A 286 37.12 24.86 34.69
CA GLU A 286 38.58 24.83 34.52
C GLU A 286 39.06 23.77 33.53
N GLN A 287 38.48 22.56 33.57
CA GLN A 287 38.80 21.48 32.62
C GLN A 287 38.35 21.84 31.21
N ARG A 288 37.17 22.47 31.10
CA ARG A 288 36.63 22.96 29.83
C ARG A 288 37.53 24.04 29.21
N HIS A 289 37.99 24.99 30.03
CA HIS A 289 38.93 26.03 29.62
C HIS A 289 40.29 25.45 29.22
N ALA A 290 40.83 24.49 29.99
CA ALA A 290 42.09 23.81 29.67
C ALA A 290 42.01 23.03 28.34
N ARG A 291 40.87 22.42 28.03
CA ARG A 291 40.63 21.72 26.76
C ARG A 291 40.54 22.68 25.58
N LEU A 292 39.86 23.82 25.76
CA LEU A 292 39.79 24.89 24.74
C LEU A 292 41.17 25.49 24.44
N MET A 293 42.03 25.61 25.46
CA MET A 293 43.41 26.08 25.31
C MET A 293 44.34 25.05 24.66
N LYS A 294 44.02 23.75 24.77
CA LYS A 294 44.77 22.63 24.19
C LYS A 294 44.25 22.19 22.80
N SER A 295 43.48 23.02 22.11
CA SER A 295 43.07 22.70 20.75
C SER A 295 44.27 22.79 19.80
N ASP A 296 44.75 21.64 19.32
CA ASP A 296 45.87 21.52 18.37
C ASP A 296 45.52 22.01 16.94
N ARG A 297 44.28 22.47 16.73
CA ARG A 297 43.79 22.84 15.40
C ARG A 297 44.12 24.30 15.08
N GLU A 298 44.67 24.54 13.90
CA GLU A 298 45.28 25.83 13.55
C GLU A 298 44.31 27.02 13.55
N TRP A 299 43.01 26.77 13.33
CA TRP A 299 41.96 27.81 13.36
C TRP A 299 41.36 28.06 14.76
N ASP A 300 41.77 27.28 15.77
CA ASP A 300 41.51 27.55 17.19
C ASP A 300 42.67 28.27 17.88
N ARG A 301 43.83 28.41 17.22
CA ARG A 301 44.94 29.25 17.73
C ARG A 301 44.48 30.71 17.81
N GLY A 302 44.33 31.20 19.03
CA GLY A 302 43.93 32.58 19.34
C GLY A 302 42.54 32.75 19.92
N LYS A 303 41.66 31.73 19.89
CA LYS A 303 40.33 31.84 20.53
C LYS A 303 40.37 31.95 22.05
N GLY A 304 41.42 31.44 22.69
CA GLY A 304 41.67 31.62 24.13
C GLY A 304 41.98 33.07 24.54
N LEU A 305 42.50 33.90 23.63
CA LEU A 305 42.76 35.31 23.92
C LEU A 305 41.45 36.13 23.94
N TYR A 306 40.46 35.73 23.14
CA TYR A 306 39.15 36.38 23.12
C TYR A 306 38.34 36.09 24.39
N THR A 307 38.38 34.85 24.89
CA THR A 307 37.69 34.48 26.13
C THR A 307 38.29 35.17 27.34
N THR A 308 39.63 35.22 27.43
CA THR A 308 40.34 35.91 28.51
C THR A 308 40.12 37.43 28.48
N TRP A 309 39.97 38.04 27.30
CA TRP A 309 39.61 39.46 27.18
C TRP A 309 38.18 39.73 27.68
N ILE A 310 37.22 38.86 27.38
CA ILE A 310 35.84 39.00 27.89
C ILE A 310 35.79 38.83 29.41
N GLU A 311 36.50 37.85 29.96
CA GLU A 311 36.58 37.63 31.40
C GLU A 311 37.21 38.84 32.10
N LYS A 312 38.30 39.38 31.55
CA LYS A 312 38.90 40.62 32.05
C LYS A 312 37.91 41.81 32.01
N GLN A 313 37.14 41.95 30.92
CA GLN A 313 36.09 42.97 30.82
C GLN A 313 34.90 42.76 31.77
N ARG A 314 34.71 41.54 32.30
CA ARG A 314 33.70 41.24 33.31
C ARG A 314 34.21 41.53 34.71
N ASP A 315 35.49 41.31 34.96
CA ASP A 315 36.13 41.59 36.25
C ASP A 315 36.43 43.09 36.42
N ASP A 316 36.69 43.82 35.33
CA ASP A 316 36.90 45.27 35.34
C ASP A 316 35.56 46.07 35.44
N ARG A 317 34.39 45.42 35.45
CA ARG A 317 33.08 46.09 35.61
C ARG A 317 32.75 46.27 37.09
N ASP A 318 32.11 47.39 37.42
CA ASP A 318 31.61 47.67 38.77
C ASP A 318 30.79 46.49 39.30
N ASP A 319 31.05 46.10 40.55
CA ASP A 319 30.44 44.93 41.21
C ASP A 319 28.89 44.97 41.17
N ASP A 320 28.29 46.17 41.14
CA ASP A 320 26.84 46.38 41.03
C ASP A 320 26.25 45.94 39.67
N PHE A 321 27.08 45.81 38.63
CA PHE A 321 26.69 45.36 37.29
C PHE A 321 27.24 43.97 36.92
N ARG A 322 28.00 43.34 37.82
CA ARG A 322 28.46 41.96 37.64
C ARG A 322 27.28 41.01 37.88
N PRO A 323 26.98 40.07 36.97
CA PRO A 323 25.94 39.09 37.23
C PRO A 323 26.28 38.30 38.50
N PRO A 324 25.32 38.10 39.42
CA PRO A 324 25.54 37.34 40.65
C PRO A 324 26.28 36.01 40.40
N ASP A 325 27.29 35.71 41.22
CA ASP A 325 28.12 34.51 41.09
C ASP A 325 27.28 33.21 41.13
N SER A 326 26.06 33.26 41.68
CA SER A 326 25.08 32.18 41.67
C SER A 326 24.65 31.69 40.28
N TYR A 327 24.86 32.49 39.23
CA TYR A 327 24.51 32.10 37.85
C TYR A 327 25.53 31.15 37.20
N PHE A 328 26.70 30.96 37.80
CA PHE A 328 27.80 30.20 37.21
C PHE A 328 28.13 28.90 37.97
N HIS A 329 27.26 28.47 38.89
CA HIS A 329 27.36 27.21 39.62
C HIS A 329 26.51 26.09 39.02
#